data_AF-A0A6P0XUH8-F1
#
_entry.id   AF-A0A6P0XUH8-F1
#
_cell.length_a   1.000
_cell.length_b   1.000
_cell.length_c   1.000
_cell.angle_alpha   90.00
_cell.angle_beta   90.00
_cell.angle_gamma   90.00
#
_symmetry.space_group_name_H-M   'P 1'
#
loop_
_entity.id
_entity.type
_entity.pdbx_description
1 polymer ?
#
loop_
_entity_poly.entity_id
_entity_poly.type
_entity_poly.pdbx_seq_one_letter_code
_entity_poly.pdbx_strand_id
1 'polypeptide(L)' 'SNLTALDLSGNQLMQLPESVTKLNNLTTLDLSRNKLTTLPESITKLTNLTMFFFNGNQLMELP' A
#
# COMPACT_ATOMS: atom_id res chain seq x y z
N SER A 1 6.93 -13.89 4.99
CA SER A 1 6.30 -13.17 6.12
C SER A 1 4.89 -13.71 6.30
N ASN A 2 4.43 -13.90 7.54
CA ASN A 2 3.03 -14.27 7.84
C ASN A 2 2.17 -13.04 8.16
N LEU A 3 2.67 -11.83 7.88
CA LEU A 3 1.94 -10.60 8.13
C LEU A 3 0.72 -10.53 7.21
N THR A 4 -0.45 -10.34 7.82
CA THR A 4 -1.74 -10.25 7.14
C THR A 4 -2.28 -8.82 7.09
N ALA A 5 -1.88 -7.96 8.02
CA ALA A 5 -2.26 -6.55 8.04
C ALA A 5 -1.04 -5.64 8.20
N LEU A 6 -0.97 -4.58 7.40
CA LEU A 6 0.06 -3.55 7.47
C LEU A 6 -0.61 -2.19 7.46
N ASP A 7 -0.44 -1.47 8.57
CA ASP A 7 -0.91 -0.10 8.73
C ASP A 7 0.29 0.86 8.65
N LEU A 8 0.27 1.71 7.63
CA LEU A 8 1.22 2.81 7.41
C LEU A 8 0.50 4.16 7.40
N SER A 9 -0.73 4.22 7.91
CA SER A 9 -1.56 5.41 7.87
C SER A 9 -0.98 6.57 8.68
N GLY A 10 -1.29 7.81 8.27
CA GLY A 10 -0.92 9.02 9.02
C GLY A 10 0.58 9.35 9.02
N ASN A 11 1.33 8.79 8.07
CA ASN A 11 2.74 9.10 7.89
C ASN A 11 2.97 10.19 6.83
N GLN A 12 4.24 10.43 6.48
CA GLN A 12 4.62 11.36 5.41
C GLN A 12 5.26 10.65 4.23
N LEU A 13 4.84 9.41 3.96
CA LEU A 13 5.40 8.62 2.86
C LEU A 13 5.08 9.31 1.54
N MET A 14 6.13 9.59 0.77
CA MET A 14 6.01 10.11 -0.60
C MET A 14 6.04 8.99 -1.64
N GLN A 15 6.60 7.83 -1.28
CA GLN A 15 6.66 6.63 -2.10
C GLN A 15 6.46 5.39 -1.22
N LEU A 16 5.89 4.34 -1.81
CA LEU A 16 5.79 3.03 -1.19
C LEU A 16 6.91 2.12 -1.75
N PRO A 17 7.78 1.54 -0.91
CA PRO A 17 8.87 0.71 -1.39
C PRO A 17 8.35 -0.62 -1.97
N GLU A 18 8.98 -1.11 -3.04
CA GLU A 18 8.63 -2.39 -3.67
C GLU A 18 8.74 -3.58 -2.71
N SER A 19 9.51 -3.47 -1.63
CA SER A 19 9.61 -4.53 -0.62
C SER A 19 8.27 -4.87 0.04
N VAL A 20 7.30 -3.94 0.07
CA VAL A 20 5.94 -4.19 0.57
C VAL A 20 5.24 -5.27 -0.26
N THR A 21 5.55 -5.37 -1.55
CA THR A 21 4.94 -6.36 -2.45
C THR A 21 5.48 -7.77 -2.24
N LYS A 22 6.47 -7.95 -1.37
CA LYS A 22 6.95 -9.27 -0.93
C LYS A 22 6.09 -9.86 0.20
N LEU A 23 5.14 -9.09 0.74
CA LEU A 23 4.21 -9.50 1.77
C LEU A 23 3.03 -10.26 1.15
N ASN A 24 3.29 -11.43 0.55
CA ASN A 24 2.29 -12.16 -0.23
C ASN A 24 1.05 -12.59 0.57
N ASN A 25 1.13 -12.66 1.90
CA ASN A 25 0.02 -13.03 2.78
C ASN A 25 -0.82 -11.83 3.25
N LEU A 26 -0.51 -10.62 2.77
CA LEU A 26 -1.18 -9.40 3.19
C LEU A 26 -2.61 -9.37 2.67
N THR A 27 -3.57 -9.24 3.58
CA THR A 27 -5.00 -9.09 3.29
C THR A 27 -5.48 -7.66 3.53
N THR A 28 -4.78 -6.91 4.38
CA THR A 28 -5.09 -5.52 4.70
C THR A 28 -3.87 -4.62 4.54
N LEU A 29 -4.00 -3.55 3.76
CA LEU A 29 -3.00 -2.50 3.63
C LEU A 29 -3.65 -1.13 3.82
N ASP A 30 -3.23 -0.40 4.84
CA ASP A 30 -3.64 0.99 5.05
C ASP A 30 -2.48 1.94 4.77
N LEU A 31 -2.61 2.74 3.71
CA LEU A 31 -1.70 3.81 3.30
C LEU A 31 -2.34 5.18 3.49
N SER A 32 -3.52 5.27 4.13
CA SER A 32 -4.29 6.50 4.20
C SER A 32 -3.53 7.63 4.88
N ARG A 33 -3.87 8.88 4.55
CA ARG A 33 -3.27 10.09 5.15
C ARG A 33 -1.73 10.12 5.02
N ASN A 34 -1.24 9.89 3.81
CA ASN A 34 0.18 10.02 3.43
C ASN A 34 0.34 11.07 2.32
N LYS A 35 1.51 11.12 1.67
CA LYS A 35 1.81 12.04 0.55
C LYS A 35 2.16 11.28 -0.72
N LEU A 36 1.64 10.06 -0.89
CA LEU A 36 1.94 9.21 -2.05
C LEU A 36 1.37 9.86 -3.31
N THR A 37 2.20 10.00 -4.33
CA THR A 37 1.79 10.49 -5.67
C THR A 37 1.59 9.34 -6.66
N THR A 38 2.26 8.22 -6.42
CA THR A 38 2.16 6.98 -7.20
C THR A 38 2.25 5.76 -6.28
N LEU A 39 1.85 4.61 -6.81
CA LEU A 39 2.10 3.30 -6.23
C LEU A 39 2.99 2.51 -7.19
N PRO A 40 3.87 1.62 -6.70
CA PRO A 40 4.65 0.76 -7.59
C PRO A 40 3.70 -0.20 -8.33
N GLU A 41 3.95 -0.46 -9.63
CA GLU A 41 3.15 -1.41 -10.42
C GLU A 41 3.08 -2.80 -9.77
N SER A 42 4.14 -3.17 -9.05
CA SER A 42 4.22 -4.43 -8.30
C SER A 42 3.20 -4.55 -7.18
N ILE A 43 2.47 -3.49 -6.81
CA ILE A 43 1.35 -3.55 -5.85
C ILE A 43 0.26 -4.53 -6.30
N THR A 44 0.09 -4.70 -7.61
CA THR A 44 -0.83 -5.67 -8.23
C THR A 44 -0.50 -7.14 -7.89
N LYS A 45 0.71 -7.42 -7.40
CA LYS A 45 1.15 -8.75 -6.95
C LYS A 45 0.58 -9.13 -5.58
N LEU A 46 0.03 -8.18 -4.82
CA LEU A 46 -0.61 -8.43 -3.54
C LEU A 46 -2.02 -9.03 -3.74
N THR A 47 -2.08 -10.21 -4.37
CA THR A 47 -3.33 -10.85 -4.81
C THR A 47 -4.26 -11.27 -3.68
N ASN A 48 -3.77 -11.32 -2.45
CA ASN A 48 -4.57 -11.64 -1.26
C ASN A 48 -5.18 -10.41 -0.58
N LEU A 49 -4.90 -9.18 -1.06
CA LEU A 49 -5.49 -7.96 -0.50
C LEU A 49 -7.01 -7.94 -0.69
N THR A 50 -7.73 -7.81 0.42
CA THR A 50 -9.18 -7.64 0.46
C THR A 50 -9.58 -6.26 0.96
N MET A 51 -8.71 -5.61 1.72
CA MET A 51 -8.90 -4.26 2.23
C MET A 51 -7.69 -3.39 1.89
N PHE A 52 -7.93 -2.33 1.12
CA PHE A 52 -6.91 -1.38 0.71
C PHE A 52 -7.39 0.05 0.93
N PHE A 53 -6.79 0.76 1.87
CA PHE A 53 -7.10 2.15 2.18
C PHE A 53 -5.96 3.04 1.70
N PHE A 54 -6.26 4.01 0.83
CA PHE A 54 -5.26 4.95 0.29
C PHE A 54 -5.76 6.40 0.29
N ASN A 55 -6.92 6.66 0.89
CA ASN A 55 -7.52 7.99 0.96
C ASN A 55 -6.61 9.01 1.66
N GLY A 56 -6.70 10.28 1.27
CA GLY A 56 -5.83 11.31 1.84
C GLY A 56 -4.37 11.20 1.38
N ASN A 57 -4.15 10.65 0.19
CA ASN A 57 -2.90 10.75 -0.58
C ASN A 57 -3.09 11.70 -1.77
N GLN A 58 -2.08 11.81 -2.62
CA GLN A 58 -2.06 12.63 -3.84
C GLN A 58 -1.95 11.75 -5.10
N LEU A 59 -2.49 10.52 -5.04
CA LEU A 59 -2.47 9.57 -6.16
C LEU A 59 -3.28 10.13 -7.33
N MET A 60 -2.63 10.24 -8.48
CA MET A 60 -3.29 10.67 -9.73
C MET A 60 -3.82 9.49 -10.54
N GLU A 61 -3.17 8.33 -10.40
CA GLU A 61 -3.53 7.10 -11.07
C GLU A 61 -3.35 5.91 -10.13
N LEU A 62 -4.05 4.82 -10.45
CA LEU A 62 -3.85 3.52 -9.82
C LEU A 62 -3.14 2.61 -10.83
N PRO A 63 -2.16 1.80 -10.38
CA PRO A 63 -1.55 0.78 -11.23
C PRO A 63 -2.51 -0.34 -11.62
#